data_AF-A0A6C1NKD0-F1
#
_entry.id   AF-A0A6C1NKD0-F1
#
_cell.length_a   1.000
_cell.length_b   1.000
_cell.length_c   1.000
_cell.angle_alpha   90.00
_cell.angle_beta   90.00
_cell.angle_gamma   90.00
#
_symmetry.space_group_name_H-M   'P 1'
#
loop_
_entity.id
_entity.type
_entity.pdbx_description
1 polymer ?
#
loop_
_entity_poly.entity_id
_entity_poly.type
_entity_poly.pdbx_seq_one_letter_code
_entity_poly.pdbx_strand_id
1 'polypeptide(L)'
;MNCSTFIEEYSEFRDGTVAPELEARMRGHLESCTSCSRYHQVVDRGAELLRSMGGPAPREDFDDRLRHRIYQADLEASRRRRGYAGTGPITVAFAATILLVGVAVWGPMTDRSMVPESGVLPAVTASAPDVAEPSSPPVVDRLLPSPDLARSVRISEPSPATGAAFLSDSDLWGGASVLLWEHSSLYHRSRTGRMMQTGLH
;
A
#
# COMPACT_ATOMS: atom_id res chain seq x y z
N MET A 1 22.51 -1.30 17.13
CA MET A 1 22.71 -1.03 15.68
C MET A 1 23.99 -0.23 15.49
N ASN A 2 24.53 -0.23 14.28
CA ASN A 2 25.68 0.61 13.91
C ASN A 2 25.21 1.97 13.36
N CYS A 3 26.15 2.89 13.15
CA CYS A 3 25.83 4.24 12.67
C CYS A 3 25.34 4.25 11.22
N SER A 4 25.87 3.39 10.34
CA SER A 4 25.48 3.40 8.92
C SER A 4 24.02 3.00 8.74
N THR A 5 23.61 1.90 9.38
CA THR A 5 22.21 1.43 9.38
C THR A 5 21.29 2.47 10.02
N PHE A 6 21.75 3.16 11.06
CA PHE A 6 20.94 4.25 11.64
C PHE A 6 20.68 5.37 10.64
N ILE A 7 21.69 5.77 9.85
CA ILE A 7 21.56 6.85 8.86
C ILE A 7 20.69 6.40 7.67
N GLU A 8 20.84 5.17 7.20
CA GLU A 8 20.01 4.59 6.12
C GLU A 8 18.53 4.60 6.50
N GLU A 9 18.20 4.19 7.71
CA GLU A 9 16.82 4.10 8.21
C GLU A 9 16.30 5.42 8.83
N TYR A 10 17.14 6.47 8.88
CA TYR A 10 16.84 7.68 9.64
C TYR A 10 15.62 8.43 9.12
N SER A 11 15.43 8.48 7.79
CA SER A 11 14.29 9.21 7.22
C SER A 11 12.97 8.56 7.65
N GLU A 12 12.86 7.24 7.51
CA GLU A 12 11.67 6.50 7.92
C GLU A 12 11.43 6.60 9.43
N PHE A 13 12.51 6.59 10.22
CA PHE A 13 12.42 6.81 11.66
C PHE A 13 11.91 8.19 12.01
N ARG A 14 12.40 9.23 11.32
CA ARG A 14 11.96 10.61 11.50
C ARG A 14 10.49 10.79 11.10
N ASP A 15 10.07 10.12 10.04
CA ASP A 15 8.72 10.19 9.49
C ASP A 15 7.73 9.29 10.27
N GLY A 16 8.22 8.48 11.22
CA GLY A 16 7.39 7.60 12.04
C GLY A 16 6.84 6.39 11.29
N THR A 17 7.51 5.97 10.22
CA THR A 17 7.07 4.86 9.35
C THR A 17 7.78 3.53 9.62
N VAL A 18 8.81 3.53 10.49
CA VAL A 18 9.52 2.31 10.89
C VAL A 18 8.67 1.40 11.78
N ALA A 19 8.95 0.09 11.73
CA ALA A 19 8.33 -0.86 12.65
C ALA A 19 8.69 -0.56 14.12
N PRO A 20 7.81 -0.82 15.09
CA PRO A 20 8.03 -0.48 16.52
C PRO A 20 9.33 -1.05 17.12
N GLU A 21 9.72 -2.26 16.70
CA GLU A 21 10.97 -2.89 17.14
C GLU A 21 12.21 -2.14 16.63
N LEU A 22 12.17 -1.68 15.38
CA LEU A 22 13.24 -0.88 14.80
C LEU A 22 13.31 0.50 15.46
N GLU A 23 12.15 1.13 15.69
CA GLU A 23 12.03 2.40 16.39
C GLU A 23 12.69 2.36 17.78
N ALA A 24 12.43 1.32 18.57
CA ALA A 24 13.05 1.13 19.88
C ALA A 24 14.58 0.99 19.80
N ARG A 25 15.09 0.22 18.81
CA ARG A 25 16.54 0.07 18.60
C ARG A 25 17.18 1.38 18.15
N MET A 26 16.51 2.17 17.32
CA MET A 26 16.98 3.48 16.86
C MET A 26 17.03 4.49 18.00
N ARG A 27 15.99 4.51 18.85
CA ARG A 27 15.97 5.34 20.07
C ARG A 27 17.11 4.98 21.02
N GLY A 28 17.33 3.69 21.29
CA GLY A 28 18.47 3.24 22.09
C GLY A 28 19.83 3.59 21.48
N HIS A 29 19.93 3.66 20.15
CA HIS A 29 21.15 4.11 19.48
C HIS A 29 21.36 5.62 19.62
N LEU A 30 20.30 6.43 19.53
CA LEU A 30 20.37 7.88 19.76
C LEU A 30 20.82 8.23 21.18
N GLU A 31 20.40 7.43 22.17
CA GLU A 31 20.79 7.61 23.58
C GLU A 31 22.26 7.23 23.84
N SER A 32 22.78 6.24 23.11
CA SER A 32 24.13 5.71 23.33
C SER A 32 25.22 6.28 22.40
N CYS A 33 24.84 6.86 21.25
CA CYS A 33 25.79 7.34 20.24
C CYS A 33 25.74 8.86 20.09
N THR A 34 26.80 9.54 20.55
CA THR A 34 26.94 11.00 20.44
C THR A 34 26.93 11.51 19.00
N SER A 35 27.49 10.74 18.06
CA SER A 35 27.52 11.13 16.64
C SER A 35 26.11 11.19 16.04
N CYS A 36 25.33 10.12 16.23
CA CYS A 36 23.96 10.04 15.74
C CYS A 36 23.02 11.00 16.48
N SER A 37 23.24 11.23 17.78
CA SER A 37 22.51 12.26 18.54
C SER A 37 22.74 13.66 17.97
N ARG A 38 24.00 14.01 17.66
CA ARG A 38 24.32 15.30 17.02
C ARG A 38 23.67 15.42 15.65
N TYR A 39 23.73 14.36 14.84
CA TYR A 39 23.08 14.32 13.53
C TYR A 39 21.56 14.60 13.67
N HIS A 40 20.89 13.91 14.58
CA HIS A 40 19.46 14.11 14.83
C HIS A 40 19.13 15.56 15.24
N GLN A 41 19.92 16.14 16.16
CA GLN A 41 19.74 17.53 16.57
C GLN A 41 19.93 18.55 15.43
N VAL A 42 20.90 18.33 14.54
CA VAL A 42 21.15 19.21 13.39
C VAL A 42 19.97 19.17 12.43
N VAL A 43 19.47 17.97 12.12
CA VAL A 43 18.30 17.82 11.25
C VAL A 43 17.07 18.47 11.88
N ASP A 44 16.83 18.26 13.18
CA ASP A 44 15.69 18.87 13.88
C ASP A 44 15.72 20.39 13.87
N ARG A 45 16.87 20.98 14.18
CA ARG A 45 17.04 22.44 14.13
C ARG A 45 16.89 22.99 12.73
N GLY A 46 17.42 22.29 11.72
CA GLY A 46 17.23 22.64 10.32
C GLY A 46 15.75 22.64 9.94
N ALA A 47 15.02 21.58 10.30
CA ALA A 47 13.59 21.49 10.05
C ALA A 47 12.78 22.57 10.78
N GLU A 48 13.14 22.91 12.01
CA GLU A 48 12.51 24.00 12.77
C GLU A 48 12.73 25.36 12.09
N LEU A 49 13.95 25.64 11.65
CA LEU A 49 14.29 26.86 10.94
C LEU A 49 13.52 26.97 9.61
N LEU A 50 13.40 25.87 8.87
CA LEU A 50 12.59 25.86 7.65
C LEU A 50 11.11 26.14 7.92
N ARG A 51 10.56 25.59 9.01
CA ARG A 51 9.18 25.83 9.42
C ARG A 51 8.93 27.26 9.89
N SER A 52 9.93 27.91 10.50
CA SER A 52 9.79 29.28 11.02
C SER A 52 9.82 30.36 9.92
N MET A 53 10.36 30.07 8.73
CA MET A 53 10.42 31.04 7.63
C MET A 53 9.07 31.37 7.00
N GLY A 54 8.00 30.67 7.36
CA GLY A 54 6.67 30.85 6.76
C GLY A 54 6.60 30.24 5.36
N GLY A 55 5.66 29.32 5.16
CA GLY A 55 5.41 28.74 3.85
C GLY A 55 4.83 29.77 2.87
N PRO A 56 4.83 29.48 1.56
CA PRO A 56 4.12 30.30 0.60
C PRO A 56 2.64 30.42 0.98
N ALA A 57 2.05 31.60 0.80
CA ALA A 57 0.64 31.81 1.05
C ALA A 57 -0.18 30.82 0.19
N PRO A 58 -1.14 30.09 0.78
CA PRO A 58 -2.03 29.24 0.02
C PRO A 58 -2.88 30.10 -0.93
N ARG A 59 -3.36 29.49 -2.01
CA ARG A 59 -4.31 30.14 -2.92
C ARG A 59 -5.61 30.48 -2.17
N GLU A 60 -6.31 31.52 -2.60
CA GLU A 60 -7.58 31.94 -1.99
C GLU A 60 -8.64 30.81 -1.98
N ASP A 61 -8.58 29.91 -2.96
CA ASP A 61 -9.49 28.76 -3.11
C ASP A 61 -9.02 27.48 -2.38
N PHE A 62 -7.91 27.53 -1.63
CA PHE A 62 -7.30 26.35 -1.04
C PHE A 62 -8.21 25.67 -0.02
N ASP A 63 -8.80 26.43 0.91
CA ASP A 63 -9.62 25.88 2.00
C ASP A 63 -10.85 25.15 1.46
N ASP A 64 -11.53 25.73 0.48
CA ASP A 64 -12.72 25.13 -0.13
C ASP A 64 -12.36 23.85 -0.89
N ARG A 65 -11.24 23.86 -1.64
CA ARG A 65 -10.75 22.67 -2.33
C ARG A 65 -10.29 21.58 -1.37
N LEU A 66 -9.67 21.96 -0.25
CA LEU A 66 -9.24 21.04 0.79
C LEU A 66 -10.45 20.35 1.44
N ARG A 67 -11.45 21.13 1.86
CA ARG A 67 -12.71 20.61 2.42
C ARG A 67 -13.40 19.68 1.45
N HIS A 68 -13.51 20.08 0.18
CA HIS A 68 -14.11 19.24 -0.86
C HIS A 68 -13.38 17.91 -1.00
N ARG A 69 -12.04 17.94 -1.04
CA ARG A 69 -11.23 16.72 -1.14
C ARG A 69 -11.33 15.81 0.07
N ILE A 70 -11.32 16.36 1.29
CA ILE A 70 -11.48 15.56 2.51
C ILE A 70 -12.85 14.89 2.51
N TYR A 71 -13.91 15.64 2.19
CA TYR A 71 -15.25 15.09 2.08
C TYR A 71 -15.37 13.96 1.05
N GLN A 72 -14.77 14.12 -0.13
CA GLN A 72 -14.74 13.06 -1.14
C GLN A 72 -13.99 11.82 -0.65
N ALA A 73 -12.83 11.99 -0.01
CA ALA A 73 -12.07 10.88 0.56
C ALA A 73 -12.87 10.13 1.64
N ASP A 74 -13.60 10.85 2.49
CA ASP A 74 -14.48 10.26 3.51
C ASP A 74 -15.66 9.50 2.90
N LEU A 75 -16.25 10.03 1.83
CA LEU A 75 -17.29 9.35 1.07
C LEU A 75 -16.77 8.05 0.44
N GLU A 76 -15.59 8.09 -0.17
CA GLU A 76 -14.95 6.90 -0.75
C GLU A 76 -14.61 5.86 0.31
N ALA A 77 -14.02 6.27 1.44
CA ALA A 77 -13.73 5.38 2.56
C ALA A 77 -15.01 4.74 3.12
N SER A 78 -16.08 5.53 3.25
CA SER A 78 -17.40 5.06 3.68
C SER A 78 -18.04 4.10 2.68
N ARG A 79 -17.90 4.35 1.37
CA ARG A 79 -18.34 3.43 0.31
C ARG A 79 -17.55 2.13 0.32
N ARG A 80 -16.21 2.16 0.48
CA ARG A 80 -15.39 0.94 0.59
C ARG A 80 -15.79 0.08 1.79
N ARG A 81 -16.02 0.72 2.95
CA ARG A 81 -16.55 0.05 4.16
C ARG A 81 -17.92 -0.59 3.92
N ARG A 82 -18.84 0.11 3.25
CA ARG A 82 -20.17 -0.43 2.90
C ARG A 82 -20.13 -1.48 1.78
N GLY A 83 -19.20 -1.38 0.83
CA GLY A 83 -19.01 -2.34 -0.25
C GLY A 83 -18.52 -3.70 0.24
N TYR A 84 -17.76 -3.73 1.34
CA TYR A 84 -17.42 -4.98 2.05
C TYR A 84 -18.58 -5.51 2.90
N ALA A 85 -19.47 -4.63 3.36
CA ALA A 85 -20.73 -4.97 4.05
C ALA A 85 -21.93 -5.06 3.08
N GLY A 86 -21.67 -5.40 1.81
CA GLY A 86 -22.67 -5.48 0.73
C GLY A 86 -23.66 -6.64 0.84
N THR A 87 -23.57 -7.48 1.88
CA THR A 87 -24.64 -8.35 2.35
C THR A 87 -25.32 -7.68 3.54
N GLY A 88 -26.14 -6.67 3.26
CA GLY A 88 -27.00 -6.05 4.29
C GLY A 88 -27.96 -7.09 4.92
N PRO A 89 -28.61 -6.78 6.05
CA PRO A 89 -29.54 -7.70 6.73
C PRO A 89 -30.70 -8.16 5.82
N ILE A 90 -30.99 -7.42 4.76
CA ILE A 90 -32.01 -7.74 3.77
C ILE A 90 -31.62 -8.97 2.94
N THR A 91 -30.35 -9.14 2.53
CA THR A 91 -29.93 -10.33 1.75
C THR A 91 -29.89 -11.59 2.62
N VAL A 92 -29.54 -11.45 3.91
CA VAL A 92 -29.60 -12.57 4.87
C VAL A 92 -31.04 -13.02 5.09
N ALA A 93 -31.98 -12.08 5.20
CA ALA A 93 -33.40 -12.40 5.34
C ALA A 93 -33.97 -13.12 4.11
N PHE A 94 -33.64 -12.69 2.89
CA PHE A 94 -34.08 -13.38 1.67
C PHE A 94 -33.43 -14.75 1.48
N ALA A 95 -32.15 -14.92 1.84
CA ALA A 95 -31.50 -16.22 1.81
C ALA A 95 -32.16 -17.20 2.80
N ALA A 96 -32.48 -16.74 4.02
CA ALA A 96 -33.15 -17.54 5.03
C ALA A 96 -34.58 -17.94 4.61
N THR A 97 -35.34 -17.05 3.97
CA THR A 97 -36.69 -17.37 3.47
C THR A 97 -36.64 -18.36 2.29
N ILE A 98 -35.70 -18.21 1.36
CA ILE A 98 -35.52 -19.17 0.27
C ILE A 98 -35.15 -20.56 0.80
N LEU A 99 -34.28 -20.64 1.82
CA LEU A 99 -33.87 -21.91 2.44
C LEU A 99 -35.04 -22.59 3.18
N LEU A 100 -35.83 -21.81 3.94
CA LEU A 100 -37.02 -22.33 4.62
C LEU A 100 -38.10 -22.80 3.64
N VAL A 101 -38.34 -22.07 2.55
CA VAL A 101 -39.31 -22.49 1.52
C VAL A 101 -38.81 -23.73 0.76
N GLY A 102 -37.51 -23.82 0.44
CA GLY A 102 -36.93 -24.99 -0.20
C GLY A 102 -37.07 -26.27 0.64
N VAL A 103 -36.81 -26.18 1.95
CA VAL A 103 -36.99 -27.29 2.89
C VAL A 103 -38.47 -27.69 3.04
N ALA A 104 -39.39 -26.72 3.08
CA ALA A 104 -40.82 -27.01 3.20
C ALA A 104 -41.42 -27.66 1.94
N VAL A 105 -40.92 -27.29 0.76
CA VAL A 105 -41.45 -27.80 -0.53
C VAL A 105 -40.90 -29.18 -0.87
N TRP A 106 -39.63 -29.48 -0.55
CA TRP A 106 -39.02 -30.81 -0.83
C TRP A 106 -38.96 -31.76 0.37
N GLY A 107 -39.12 -31.27 1.61
CA GLY A 107 -39.08 -32.07 2.83
C GLY A 107 -40.10 -33.24 2.92
N PRO A 108 -41.34 -33.13 2.43
CA PRO A 108 -42.29 -34.23 2.56
C PRO A 108 -42.10 -35.33 1.50
N MET A 109 -41.18 -35.18 0.55
CA MET A 109 -40.97 -36.16 -0.53
C MET A 109 -39.93 -37.24 -0.18
N THR A 110 -39.11 -37.02 0.85
CA THR A 110 -38.09 -37.97 1.33
C THR A 110 -38.56 -38.90 2.45
N ASP A 111 -39.77 -38.68 3.00
CA ASP A 111 -40.35 -39.49 4.09
C ASP A 111 -40.96 -40.83 3.63
N ARG A 112 -40.82 -41.16 2.34
CA ARG A 112 -41.02 -42.53 1.83
C ARG A 112 -39.70 -43.30 1.83
N SER A 113 -39.03 -43.35 2.98
CA SER A 113 -38.02 -44.37 3.24
C SER A 113 -38.74 -45.65 3.68
N MET A 114 -39.04 -46.47 2.69
CA MET A 114 -39.30 -47.90 2.81
C MET A 114 -38.18 -48.52 3.66
N VAL A 115 -38.53 -48.98 4.87
CA VAL A 115 -37.62 -49.66 5.80
C VAL A 115 -37.12 -50.95 5.15
N PRO A 116 -35.81 -51.12 4.86
CA PRO A 116 -35.25 -52.44 4.64
C PRO A 116 -34.75 -52.97 5.99
N GLU A 117 -35.30 -54.11 6.35
CA GLU A 117 -34.91 -54.98 7.46
C GLU A 117 -33.38 -55.12 7.56
N SER A 118 -32.82 -54.79 8.72
CA SER A 118 -31.38 -54.79 9.00
C SER A 118 -30.84 -56.23 9.08
N GLY A 119 -30.29 -56.72 7.97
CA GLY A 119 -29.42 -57.90 7.96
C GLY A 119 -28.04 -57.57 8.53
N VAL A 120 -27.68 -58.25 9.61
CA VAL A 120 -26.36 -58.21 10.25
C VAL A 120 -25.30 -58.70 9.26
N LEU A 121 -24.30 -57.87 8.95
CA LEU A 121 -23.07 -58.29 8.26
C LEU A 121 -21.83 -57.88 9.10
N PRO A 122 -20.79 -58.73 9.14
CA PRO A 122 -19.71 -58.64 10.12
C PRO A 122 -18.75 -57.47 9.86
N ALA A 123 -18.12 -57.01 10.94
CA ALA A 123 -17.22 -55.88 10.99
C ALA A 123 -16.03 -56.03 10.01
N VAL A 124 -15.95 -55.10 9.05
CA VAL A 124 -14.77 -54.90 8.20
C VAL A 124 -13.80 -54.00 8.96
N THR A 125 -12.66 -54.55 9.36
CA THR A 125 -11.53 -53.79 9.92
C THR A 125 -10.73 -53.19 8.77
N ALA A 126 -10.69 -51.85 8.68
CA ALA A 126 -9.77 -51.16 7.79
C ALA A 126 -8.47 -50.87 8.56
N SER A 127 -7.36 -51.46 8.10
CA SER A 127 -6.01 -51.10 8.55
C SER A 127 -5.66 -49.69 8.06
N ALA A 128 -5.11 -48.86 8.94
CA ALA A 128 -4.55 -47.56 8.57
C ALA A 128 -3.27 -47.76 7.74
N PRO A 129 -3.13 -47.13 6.56
CA PRO A 129 -1.88 -47.15 5.83
C PRO A 129 -0.84 -46.24 6.50
N ASP A 130 0.38 -46.77 6.55
CA ASP A 130 1.57 -46.18 7.15
C ASP A 130 2.04 -44.91 6.41
N VAL A 131 2.75 -44.07 7.14
CA VAL A 131 3.25 -42.75 6.77
C VAL A 131 4.15 -42.80 5.52
N ALA A 132 3.91 -41.90 4.58
CA ALA A 132 4.92 -41.42 3.66
C ALA A 132 4.74 -39.91 3.44
N GLU A 133 5.63 -39.13 4.06
CA GLU A 133 5.91 -37.75 3.69
C GLU A 133 6.71 -37.77 2.39
N PRO A 134 6.25 -37.08 1.32
CA PRO A 134 7.22 -36.33 0.54
C PRO A 134 6.69 -35.04 -0.11
N SER A 135 7.54 -34.02 0.01
CA SER A 135 7.96 -33.08 -1.04
C SER A 135 6.96 -32.10 -1.67
N SER A 136 7.17 -30.82 -1.37
CA SER A 136 7.00 -29.67 -2.28
C SER A 136 7.69 -29.95 -3.63
N PRO A 137 7.23 -29.42 -4.80
CA PRO A 137 7.49 -28.01 -5.22
C PRO A 137 6.42 -27.50 -6.26
N PRO A 138 6.54 -26.38 -7.02
CA PRO A 138 7.69 -25.93 -7.82
C PRO A 138 8.22 -24.52 -7.48
N VAL A 139 9.54 -24.40 -7.53
CA VAL A 139 10.28 -23.14 -7.63
C VAL A 139 9.94 -22.51 -8.99
N VAL A 140 9.43 -21.28 -8.97
CA VAL A 140 9.34 -20.43 -10.16
C VAL A 140 10.71 -19.79 -10.38
N ASP A 141 11.40 -20.25 -11.42
CA ASP A 141 12.59 -19.58 -11.97
C ASP A 141 12.21 -18.17 -12.42
N ARG A 142 12.52 -17.18 -11.59
CA ARG A 142 12.63 -15.79 -12.08
C ARG A 142 13.96 -15.68 -12.79
N LEU A 143 13.90 -15.61 -14.11
CA LEU A 143 14.99 -15.12 -14.94
C LEU A 143 15.56 -13.84 -14.32
N LEU A 144 16.83 -13.91 -13.92
CA LEU A 144 17.63 -12.73 -13.63
C LEU A 144 17.74 -11.87 -14.90
N PRO A 145 17.52 -10.55 -14.85
CA PRO A 145 18.01 -9.66 -15.89
C PRO A 145 19.56 -9.59 -15.80
N SER A 146 20.19 -9.73 -16.96
CA SER A 146 21.62 -9.79 -17.20
C SER A 146 22.40 -8.59 -16.63
N PRO A 147 23.65 -8.77 -16.16
CA PRO A 147 24.48 -7.69 -15.65
C PRO A 147 25.30 -7.06 -16.78
N ASP A 148 24.69 -6.23 -17.65
CA ASP A 148 25.42 -5.59 -18.75
C ASP A 148 25.16 -4.07 -18.91
N LEU A 149 24.90 -3.37 -17.80
CA LEU A 149 24.94 -1.91 -17.77
C LEU A 149 25.89 -1.39 -16.69
N ALA A 150 27.13 -1.86 -16.72
CA ALA A 150 28.26 -1.15 -16.12
C ALA A 150 28.70 0.02 -17.04
N ARG A 151 27.81 0.98 -17.30
CA ARG A 151 28.23 2.29 -17.82
C ARG A 151 28.68 3.11 -16.64
N SER A 152 30.00 3.21 -16.47
CA SER A 152 30.66 4.03 -15.46
C SER A 152 30.25 5.50 -15.61
N VAL A 153 29.29 5.92 -14.80
CA VAL A 153 29.08 7.34 -14.51
C VAL A 153 30.23 7.74 -13.59
N ARG A 154 31.27 8.36 -14.16
CA ARG A 154 32.28 9.07 -13.36
C ARG A 154 31.59 10.28 -12.75
N ILE A 155 31.13 10.14 -11.51
CA ILE A 155 30.79 11.29 -10.67
C ILE A 155 32.13 11.96 -10.33
N SER A 156 32.44 13.06 -11.00
CA SER A 156 33.54 13.92 -10.58
C SER A 156 33.16 14.57 -9.27
N GLU A 157 34.04 14.49 -8.28
CA GLU A 157 33.83 15.07 -6.94
C GLU A 157 33.46 16.56 -7.06
N PRO A 158 32.37 17.03 -6.43
CA PRO A 158 32.04 18.45 -6.46
C PRO A 158 33.03 19.23 -5.60
N SER A 159 33.78 20.13 -6.26
CA SER A 159 34.59 21.14 -5.60
C SER A 159 33.72 21.98 -4.65
N PRO A 160 34.17 22.29 -3.42
CA PRO A 160 33.37 22.96 -2.40
C PRO A 160 32.98 24.42 -2.75
N ALA A 161 33.49 24.97 -3.86
CA ALA A 161 33.12 26.31 -4.34
C ALA A 161 31.81 26.33 -5.17
N THR A 162 31.29 25.19 -5.61
CA THR A 162 30.16 25.13 -6.57
C THR A 162 28.79 24.87 -5.92
N GLY A 163 28.76 24.42 -4.66
CA GLY A 163 27.51 24.02 -3.99
C GLY A 163 26.51 25.16 -3.79
N ALA A 164 26.98 26.38 -3.56
CA ALA A 164 26.10 27.55 -3.42
C ALA A 164 25.54 28.04 -4.78
N ALA A 165 26.29 27.85 -5.86
CA ALA A 165 25.83 28.18 -7.22
C ALA A 165 24.80 27.16 -7.73
N PHE A 166 24.98 25.88 -7.41
CA PHE A 166 24.07 24.81 -7.80
C PHE A 166 22.66 24.95 -7.20
N LEU A 167 22.55 25.41 -5.95
CA LEU A 167 21.24 25.62 -5.30
C LEU A 167 20.54 26.92 -5.74
N SER A 168 21.24 27.80 -6.45
CA SER A 168 20.72 29.11 -6.89
C SER A 168 20.26 29.11 -8.35
N ASP A 169 20.42 27.99 -9.07
CA ASP A 169 20.00 27.88 -10.46
C ASP A 169 18.49 27.64 -10.54
N SER A 170 17.74 28.69 -10.86
CA SER A 170 16.29 28.68 -11.01
C SER A 170 15.80 27.75 -12.13
N ASP A 171 16.70 27.32 -13.04
CA ASP A 171 16.36 26.43 -14.15
C ASP A 171 16.35 24.94 -13.76
N LEU A 172 16.95 24.55 -12.63
CA LEU A 172 16.95 23.15 -12.15
C LEU A 172 15.54 22.63 -11.88
N TRP A 173 14.65 23.49 -11.38
CA TRP A 173 13.26 23.14 -11.06
C TRP A 173 12.28 23.56 -12.16
N GLY A 174 12.66 24.53 -13.01
CA GLY A 174 11.82 24.99 -14.13
C GLY A 174 11.56 23.88 -15.15
N GLY A 175 12.61 23.19 -15.58
CA GLY A 175 12.52 22.11 -16.57
C GLY A 175 11.84 20.83 -16.04
N ALA A 176 11.95 20.56 -14.74
CA ALA A 176 11.35 19.37 -14.14
C ALA A 176 9.81 19.37 -14.25
N SER A 177 9.18 20.55 -14.09
CA SER A 177 7.73 20.69 -14.21
C SER A 177 7.23 20.45 -15.64
N VAL A 178 8.02 20.86 -16.64
CA VAL A 178 7.73 20.64 -18.06
C VAL A 178 7.83 19.16 -18.41
N LEU A 179 8.89 18.48 -17.97
CA LEU A 179 9.08 17.04 -18.20
C LEU A 179 8.00 16.18 -17.53
N LEU A 180 7.59 16.56 -16.32
CA LEU A 180 6.48 15.89 -15.60
C LEU A 180 5.14 16.10 -16.30
N TRP A 181 4.94 17.27 -16.90
CA TRP A 181 3.72 17.59 -17.64
C TRP A 181 3.67 16.85 -18.98
N GLU A 182 4.79 16.81 -19.71
CA GLU A 182 4.92 16.17 -21.02
C GLU A 182 4.77 14.63 -20.96
N HIS A 183 5.11 14.02 -19.83
CA HIS A 183 4.88 12.60 -19.56
C HIS A 183 3.62 12.30 -18.73
N SER A 184 2.80 13.31 -18.43
CA SER A 184 1.53 13.08 -17.72
C SER A 184 0.48 12.45 -18.66
N SER A 185 -0.31 11.53 -18.12
CA SER A 185 -1.47 10.95 -18.83
C SER A 185 -2.51 12.01 -19.23
N LEU A 186 -2.50 13.17 -18.57
CA LEU A 186 -3.33 14.31 -18.90
C LEU A 186 -2.92 15.01 -20.21
N TYR A 187 -1.61 15.10 -20.50
CA TYR A 187 -1.13 15.63 -21.78
C TYR A 187 -1.46 14.71 -22.95
N HIS A 188 -1.32 13.40 -22.76
CA HIS A 188 -1.75 12.44 -23.78
C HIS A 188 -3.26 12.52 -24.07
N ARG A 189 -4.07 12.89 -23.08
CA ARG A 189 -5.53 13.07 -23.23
C ARG A 189 -5.90 14.35 -23.98
N SER A 190 -5.14 15.45 -23.81
CA SER A 190 -5.39 16.70 -24.54
C SER A 190 -4.94 16.64 -26.00
N ARG A 191 -3.81 15.95 -26.27
CA ARG A 191 -3.23 15.80 -27.62
C ARG A 191 -4.02 14.87 -28.54
N THR A 192 -4.71 13.87 -27.99
CA THR A 192 -5.45 12.86 -28.77
C THR A 192 -6.86 13.29 -29.16
N GLY A 193 -7.29 14.54 -28.87
CA GLY A 193 -8.53 15.11 -29.37
C GLY A 193 -9.83 14.43 -28.88
N ARG A 194 -9.77 13.39 -28.04
CA ARG A 194 -10.96 12.79 -27.42
C ARG A 194 -11.33 13.56 -26.15
N MET A 195 -11.87 14.77 -26.34
CA MET A 195 -12.84 15.28 -25.38
C MET A 195 -14.08 14.39 -25.47
N MET A 196 -14.22 13.45 -24.54
CA MET A 196 -15.55 12.95 -24.22
C MET A 196 -16.28 14.11 -23.56
N GLN A 197 -17.09 14.82 -24.34
CA GLN A 197 -18.14 15.69 -23.83
C GLN A 197 -19.06 14.80 -23.00
N THR A 198 -18.86 14.76 -21.68
CA THR A 198 -19.87 14.24 -20.77
C THR A 198 -20.99 15.26 -20.75
N GLY A 199 -21.88 15.15 -21.73
CA GLY A 199 -23.13 15.90 -21.76
C GLY A 199 -23.93 15.54 -20.53
N LEU A 200 -24.12 16.52 -19.65
CA LEU A 200 -25.31 16.62 -18.82
C LEU A 200 -26.41 17.16 -19.74
N HIS A 201 -27.38 16.29 -20.06
CA HIS A 201 -28.74 16.67 -20.41
C HIS A 201 -29.66 16.10 -19.34
#